data_AF-A0A7W7I1M7-F1
#
_entry.id   AF-A0A7W7I1M7-F1
#
_cell.length_a   1.000
_cell.length_b   1.000
_cell.length_c   1.000
_cell.angle_alpha   90.00
_cell.angle_beta   90.00
_cell.angle_gamma   90.00
#
_symmetry.space_group_name_H-M   'P 1'
#
loop_
_entity.id
_entity.type
_entity.pdbx_description
1 polymer ?
#
loop_
_entity_poly.entity_id
_entity_poly.type
_entity_poly.pdbx_seq_one_letter_code
_entity_poly.pdbx_strand_id
1 'polypeptide(L)'
;MTTVLCVPQWQGSASSAAPRLMAGARSAAGLVAAQALVTVPVQEKAGEKAAGIRAFDVLVENQRLTREALAGIDDRVITVGGDIDEAEAEVIRDLGAALARGQVGRQS
;
A
#
# COMPACT_ATOMS: atom_id res chain seq x y z
N MET A 1 11.02 -2.32 -15.96
CA MET A 1 11.71 -2.37 -14.65
C MET A 1 10.68 -2.69 -13.58
N THR A 2 11.12 -3.17 -12.42
CA THR A 2 10.22 -3.59 -11.35
C THR A 2 10.52 -2.73 -10.12
N THR A 3 9.48 -2.15 -9.55
CA THR A 3 9.54 -1.38 -8.31
C THR A 3 8.75 -2.10 -7.23
N VAL A 4 9.34 -2.25 -6.06
CA VAL A 4 8.61 -2.68 -4.86
C VAL A 4 7.96 -1.46 -4.23
N LEU A 5 6.65 -1.53 -4.00
CA LEU A 5 5.94 -0.58 -3.16
C LEU A 5 5.67 -1.25 -1.80
N CYS A 6 6.42 -0.85 -0.79
CA CYS A 6 6.23 -1.29 0.60
C CYS A 6 5.16 -0.43 1.26
N VAL A 7 4.07 -1.05 1.70
CA VAL A 7 2.96 -0.40 2.40
C VAL A 7 2.86 -0.95 3.83
N PRO A 8 3.60 -0.39 4.80
CA PRO A 8 3.69 -0.95 6.14
C PRO A 8 2.46 -0.66 7.03
N GLN A 9 1.27 -0.67 6.44
CA GLN A 9 -0.03 -0.55 7.12
C GLN A 9 -0.29 -1.77 8.01
N TRP A 10 -0.94 -1.55 9.15
CA TRP A 10 -1.32 -2.62 10.09
C TRP A 10 -2.72 -2.46 10.71
N GLN A 11 -3.35 -1.30 10.53
CA GLN A 11 -4.54 -0.87 11.26
C GLN A 11 -5.82 -1.62 10.87
N GLY A 12 -5.85 -2.28 9.71
CA GLY A 12 -6.94 -3.16 9.30
C GLY A 12 -6.97 -4.47 10.10
N SER A 13 -5.82 -4.89 10.63
CA SER A 13 -5.71 -6.10 11.45
C SER A 13 -6.52 -6.01 12.76
N ALA A 14 -7.11 -7.14 13.16
CA ALA A 14 -7.77 -7.29 14.46
C ALA A 14 -6.82 -7.79 15.57
N SER A 15 -5.55 -8.03 15.24
CA SER A 15 -4.55 -8.56 16.17
C SER A 15 -4.03 -7.49 17.12
N SER A 16 -3.90 -7.81 18.40
CA SER A 16 -3.19 -6.95 19.37
C SER A 16 -1.70 -6.81 19.06
N ALA A 17 -1.14 -7.74 18.27
CA ALA A 17 0.25 -7.70 17.81
C ALA A 17 0.42 -7.04 16.43
N ALA A 18 -0.65 -6.46 15.86
CA ALA A 18 -0.66 -5.86 14.53
C ALA A 18 0.48 -4.85 14.25
N PRO A 19 0.92 -3.99 15.18
CA PRO A 19 2.02 -3.07 14.91
C PRO A 19 3.32 -3.74 14.43
N ARG A 20 3.52 -5.04 14.71
CA ARG A 20 4.67 -5.81 14.21
C ARG A 20 4.64 -6.03 12.69
N LEU A 21 3.47 -5.95 12.06
CA LEU A 21 3.31 -6.11 10.61
C LEU A 21 4.09 -5.03 9.84
N MET A 22 4.26 -3.83 10.41
CA MET A 22 5.09 -2.79 9.83
C MET A 22 6.54 -3.23 9.63
N ALA A 23 7.16 -3.81 10.66
CA ALA A 23 8.53 -4.33 10.56
C ALA A 23 8.59 -5.51 9.58
N GLY A 24 7.58 -6.40 9.62
CA GLY A 24 7.46 -7.53 8.69
C GLY A 24 7.39 -7.10 7.23
N ALA A 25 6.57 -6.10 6.91
CA ALA A 25 6.43 -5.54 5.56
C ALA A 25 7.76 -4.96 5.04
N ARG A 26 8.45 -4.18 5.88
CA ARG A 26 9.76 -3.60 5.53
C ARG A 26 10.81 -4.68 5.28
N SER A 27 10.86 -5.71 6.12
CA SER A 27 11.77 -6.85 5.92
C SER A 27 11.44 -7.62 4.66
N ALA A 28 10.16 -7.93 4.41
CA ALA A 28 9.71 -8.65 3.22
C ALA A 28 10.00 -7.87 1.93
N ALA A 29 9.80 -6.55 1.94
CA ALA A 29 10.08 -5.69 0.79
C ALA A 29 11.55 -5.75 0.38
N GLY A 30 12.47 -5.79 1.36
CA GLY A 30 13.91 -5.90 1.12
C GLY A 30 14.36 -7.27 0.55
N LEU A 31 13.51 -8.30 0.60
CA LEU A 31 13.81 -9.62 0.04
C LEU A 31 13.43 -9.74 -1.43
N VAL A 32 12.62 -8.81 -1.95
CA VAL A 32 12.16 -8.85 -3.34
C VAL A 32 13.25 -8.29 -4.25
N ALA A 33 13.68 -9.08 -5.23
CA ALA A 33 14.61 -8.63 -6.26
C ALA A 33 13.92 -7.63 -7.21
N ALA A 34 14.14 -6.35 -6.97
CA ALA A 34 13.59 -5.24 -7.76
C ALA A 34 14.65 -4.14 -7.96
N GLN A 35 14.44 -3.29 -8.96
CA GLN A 35 15.37 -2.20 -9.28
C GLN A 35 15.18 -0.99 -8.36
N ALA A 36 13.99 -0.84 -7.77
CA ALA A 36 13.68 0.22 -6.84
C ALA A 36 12.77 -0.29 -5.71
N LEU A 37 12.84 0.37 -4.56
CA LEU A 37 11.96 0.15 -3.41
C LEU A 37 11.45 1.51 -2.93
N VAL A 38 10.14 1.68 -2.96
CA VAL A 38 9.43 2.85 -2.44
C VAL A 38 8.67 2.43 -1.20
N THR A 39 8.82 3.15 -0.08
CA THR A 39 8.03 2.90 1.13
C THR A 39 6.99 4.00 1.29
N VAL A 40 5.71 3.62 1.38
CA VAL A 40 4.62 4.55 1.65
C VAL A 40 4.78 5.11 3.07
N PRO A 41 4.71 6.44 3.26
CA PRO A 41 4.82 7.07 4.57
C PRO A 41 3.50 6.96 5.35
N VAL A 42 3.02 5.74 5.58
CA VAL A 42 1.76 5.48 6.30
C VAL A 42 1.78 6.09 7.70
N GLN A 43 0.61 6.42 8.21
CA GLN A 43 0.42 6.86 9.60
C GLN A 43 0.73 5.71 10.55
N GLU A 44 1.61 5.93 11.53
CA GLU A 44 2.00 4.92 12.52
C GLU A 44 1.21 5.05 13.85
N LYS A 45 -0.09 5.36 13.74
CA LYS A 45 -1.02 5.50 14.87
C LYS A 45 -2.24 4.59 14.72
N ALA A 46 -2.92 4.31 15.82
CA ALA A 46 -4.04 3.36 15.84
C ALA A 46 -5.31 3.84 15.11
N GLY A 47 -5.57 5.15 15.08
CA GLY A 47 -6.78 5.72 14.47
C GLY A 47 -8.07 5.52 15.27
N GLU A 48 -9.16 6.07 14.76
CA GLU A 48 -10.49 6.11 15.38
C GLU A 48 -11.48 5.20 14.64
N LYS A 49 -12.44 4.63 15.39
CA LYS A 49 -13.51 3.84 14.77
C LYS A 49 -14.59 4.77 14.22
N ALA A 50 -14.89 4.66 12.93
CA ALA A 50 -16.00 5.37 12.29
C ALA A 50 -16.62 4.50 11.19
N ALA A 51 -17.89 4.74 10.86
CA ALA A 51 -18.62 3.99 9.82
C ALA A 51 -18.56 2.44 9.98
N GLY A 52 -18.43 1.94 11.21
CA GLY A 52 -18.29 0.50 11.49
C GLY A 52 -16.87 -0.07 11.27
N ILE A 53 -15.94 0.73 10.75
CA ILE A 53 -14.56 0.36 10.42
C ILE A 53 -13.63 0.85 11.54
N ARG A 54 -12.72 -0.01 12.03
CA ARG A 54 -11.67 0.40 12.98
C ARG A 54 -10.64 1.25 12.25
N ALA A 55 -10.07 2.25 12.93
CA ALA A 55 -9.00 3.08 12.39
C ALA A 55 -9.37 3.77 11.06
N PHE A 56 -10.65 4.10 10.86
CA PHE A 56 -11.18 4.57 9.57
C PHE A 56 -10.44 5.81 9.05
N ASP A 57 -10.16 6.78 9.92
CA ASP A 57 -9.41 8.00 9.59
C ASP A 57 -8.00 7.68 9.07
N VAL A 58 -7.33 6.72 9.70
CA VAL A 58 -5.98 6.28 9.35
C VAL A 58 -5.97 5.48 8.05
N LEU A 59 -6.91 4.56 7.87
CA LEU A 59 -7.01 3.74 6.66
C LEU A 59 -7.28 4.62 5.42
N VAL A 60 -8.17 5.62 5.54
CA VAL A 60 -8.43 6.57 4.45
C VAL A 60 -7.18 7.37 4.10
N GLU A 61 -6.45 7.87 5.10
CA GLU A 61 -5.23 8.65 4.86
C GLU A 61 -4.11 7.78 4.28
N ASN A 62 -3.92 6.56 4.78
CA ASN A 62 -2.94 5.62 4.24
C ASN A 62 -3.28 5.24 2.80
N GLN A 63 -4.57 5.03 2.47
CA GLN A 63 -5.00 4.78 1.11
C GLN A 63 -4.64 5.95 0.18
N ARG A 64 -4.84 7.19 0.62
CA ARG A 64 -4.45 8.40 -0.14
C ARG A 64 -2.95 8.40 -0.40
N LEU A 65 -2.14 8.19 0.63
CA LEU A 65 -0.68 8.16 0.54
C LEU A 65 -0.17 7.02 -0.36
N THR A 66 -0.80 5.85 -0.29
CA THR A 66 -0.50 4.71 -1.17
C THR A 66 -0.80 5.05 -2.62
N ARG A 67 -1.95 5.68 -2.92
CA ARG A 67 -2.27 6.13 -4.28
C ARG A 67 -1.27 7.16 -4.80
N GLU A 68 -0.84 8.10 -3.98
CA GLU A 68 0.15 9.11 -4.35
C GLU A 68 1.53 8.49 -4.64
N ALA A 69 2.00 7.59 -3.78
CA ALA A 69 3.26 6.88 -4.00
C ALA A 69 3.21 6.02 -5.26
N LEU A 70 2.07 5.37 -5.50
CA LEU A 70 1.84 4.51 -6.67
C LEU A 70 1.80 5.30 -7.98
N ALA A 71 1.19 6.48 -7.97
CA ALA A 71 1.10 7.35 -9.15
C ALA A 71 2.47 7.84 -9.64
N GLY A 72 3.50 7.82 -8.79
CA GLY A 72 4.87 8.13 -9.15
C GLY A 72 5.65 6.96 -9.77
N ILE A 73 5.01 5.81 -10.01
CA ILE A 73 5.67 4.60 -10.51
C ILE A 73 5.08 4.21 -11.87
N ASP A 74 5.85 4.41 -12.94
CA ASP A 74 5.43 4.17 -14.34
C ASP A 74 5.80 2.76 -14.87
N ASP A 75 6.07 1.79 -13.98
CA ASP A 75 6.55 0.47 -14.37
C ASP A 75 5.88 -0.66 -13.55
N ARG A 76 6.33 -1.91 -13.72
CA ARG A 76 5.77 -3.04 -12.95
C ARG A 76 5.93 -2.82 -11.45
N VAL A 77 4.82 -2.93 -10.72
CA VAL A 77 4.80 -2.79 -9.26
C VAL A 77 4.61 -4.14 -8.58
N ILE A 78 5.44 -4.42 -7.58
CA ILE A 78 5.20 -5.49 -6.60
C ILE A 78 4.84 -4.81 -5.28
N THR A 79 3.63 -5.01 -4.80
CA THR A 79 3.20 -4.48 -3.50
C THR A 79 3.56 -5.44 -2.38
N VAL A 80 4.18 -4.93 -1.31
CA VAL A 80 4.45 -5.69 -0.08
C VAL A 80 3.81 -4.95 1.08
N GLY A 81 2.72 -5.51 1.61
CA GLY A 81 1.92 -4.92 2.68
C GLY A 81 2.20 -5.52 4.06
N GLY A 82 1.77 -4.81 5.11
CA GLY A 82 1.69 -5.37 6.47
C GLY A 82 0.35 -6.06 6.74
N ASP A 83 -0.76 -5.40 6.39
CA ASP A 83 -2.07 -6.03 6.21
C ASP A 83 -2.63 -5.63 4.83
N ILE A 84 -3.69 -6.31 4.37
CA ILE A 84 -4.40 -5.98 3.14
C ILE A 84 -5.87 -5.75 3.50
N ASP A 85 -6.35 -4.53 3.26
CA ASP A 85 -7.78 -4.22 3.31
C ASP A 85 -8.40 -4.24 1.89
N GLU A 86 -9.73 -4.28 1.82
CA GLU A 86 -10.44 -4.35 0.53
C GLU A 86 -10.20 -3.08 -0.33
N ALA A 87 -10.00 -1.94 0.31
CA ALA A 87 -9.81 -0.66 -0.35
C ALA A 87 -8.41 -0.53 -0.97
N GLU A 88 -7.39 -1.12 -0.33
CA GLU A 88 -6.05 -1.31 -0.90
C GLU A 88 -6.06 -2.37 -2.01
N ALA A 89 -6.78 -3.47 -1.82
CA ALA A 89 -6.92 -4.49 -2.86
C ALA A 89 -7.55 -3.91 -4.13
N GLU A 90 -8.54 -3.01 -4.00
CA GLU A 90 -9.13 -2.27 -5.12
C GLU A 90 -8.11 -1.39 -5.84
N VAL A 91 -7.28 -0.62 -5.12
CA VAL A 91 -6.20 0.20 -5.72
C VAL A 91 -5.24 -0.66 -6.53
N ILE A 92 -4.86 -1.83 -5.99
CA ILE A 92 -3.95 -2.77 -6.66
C ILE A 92 -4.60 -3.35 -7.92
N ARG A 93 -5.88 -3.72 -7.87
CA ARG A 93 -6.63 -4.25 -9.02
C ARG A 93 -6.78 -3.19 -10.12
N ASP A 94 -7.09 -1.95 -9.76
CA ASP A 94 -7.24 -0.84 -10.71
C ASP A 94 -5.93 -0.56 -11.45
N LEU A 95 -4.80 -0.54 -10.72
CA LEU A 95 -3.50 -0.38 -11.35
C LEU A 95 -3.17 -1.58 -12.25
N GLY A 96 -3.38 -2.81 -11.77
CA GLY A 96 -3.15 -4.01 -12.58
C GLY A 96 -3.93 -3.97 -13.89
N ALA A 97 -5.17 -3.49 -13.84
CA ALA A 97 -6.02 -3.33 -15.02
C ALA A 97 -5.53 -2.17 -15.93
N ALA A 98 -5.06 -1.06 -15.37
CA ALA A 98 -4.51 0.06 -16.14
C ALA A 98 -3.19 -0.29 -16.85
N LEU A 99 -2.30 -1.05 -16.19
CA LEU A 99 -1.07 -1.58 -16.77
C LEU A 99 -1.37 -2.60 -17.87
N ALA A 100 -2.33 -3.51 -17.66
CA ALA A 100 -2.75 -4.48 -18.68
C ALA A 100 -3.32 -3.81 -19.94
N ARG A 101 -3.92 -2.62 -19.80
CA ARG A 101 -4.45 -1.81 -20.91
C ARG A 101 -3.41 -0.89 -21.56
N GLY A 102 -2.18 -0.83 -21.03
CA GLY A 102 -1.13 0.08 -21.54
C GLY A 102 -1.48 1.57 -21.38
N GLN A 103 -2.29 1.91 -20.38
CA GLN A 103 -2.85 3.26 -20.21
C GLN A 103 -2.10 4.14 -19.21
N VAL A 104 -1.10 3.61 -18.50
CA VAL A 104 -0.24 4.41 -17.61
C VAL A 104 0.82 5.08 -18.50
N GLY A 105 0.72 6.41 -18.66
CA GLY A 105 1.64 7.19 -19.51
C GLY A 105 1.02 8.28 -20.41
N ARG A 106 -0.25 8.67 -20.25
CA ARG A 106 -0.75 9.91 -20.87
C ARG A 106 -1.41 10.81 -19.84
N GLN A 107 -0.61 11.67 -19.22
CA GLN A 107 -1.11 12.98 -18.79
C GLN A 107 -0.76 13.97 -19.91
N SER A 108 -1.80 14.46 -20.58
CA SER A 108 -1.79 15.66 -21.42
C SER A 108 -1.99 16.90 -20.56
#